data_AF-A0A965FGM5-F1
#
_entry.id   AF-A0A965FGM5-F1
#
_cell.length_a   1.000
_cell.length_b   1.000
_cell.length_c   1.000
_cell.angle_alpha   90.00
_cell.angle_beta   90.00
_cell.angle_gamma   90.00
#
_symmetry.space_group_name_H-M   'P 1'
#
loop_
_entity.id
_entity.type
_entity.pdbx_description
1 polymer ?
#
loop_
_entity_poly.entity_id
_entity_poly.type
_entity_poly.pdbx_seq_one_letter_code
_entity_poly.pdbx_strand_id
1 'polypeptide(L)' 'MANLLEQLKSMTTIVADTGDVDAIKSVKPIDATTNPSLVLKASQLPQYASLIEAAIAYAKAQGGSKA' A
#
# COMPACT_ATOMS: atom_id res chain seq x y z
N MET A 1 6.72 -15.45 -25.34
CA MET A 1 8.02 -15.30 -24.65
C MET A 1 7.73 -14.57 -23.35
N ALA A 2 8.19 -15.06 -22.21
CA ALA A 2 7.90 -14.43 -20.91
C ALA A 2 8.61 -13.07 -20.81
N ASN A 3 7.95 -12.06 -20.23
CA ASN A 3 8.56 -10.74 -20.02
C ASN A 3 9.60 -10.77 -18.89
N LEU A 4 10.36 -9.68 -18.70
CA LEU A 4 11.44 -9.62 -17.70
C LEU A 4 10.96 -9.91 -16.28
N LEU A 5 9.78 -9.40 -15.90
CA LEU A 5 9.21 -9.62 -14.57
C LEU A 5 8.83 -11.09 -14.37
N GLU A 6 8.25 -11.73 -15.39
CA GLU A 6 7.89 -13.16 -15.35
C GLU A 6 9.11 -14.06 -15.25
N GLN A 7 10.21 -13.71 -15.94
CA GLN A 7 11.48 -14.41 -15.80
C GLN A 7 12.05 -14.26 -14.38
N LEU A 8 12.03 -13.03 -13.83
CA LEU A 8 12.52 -12.76 -12.48
C LEU A 8 11.72 -13.53 -11.41
N LYS A 9 10.39 -13.64 -11.56
CA LYS A 9 9.51 -14.43 -10.65
C LYS A 9 9.91 -15.91 -10.55
N SER A 10 10.56 -16.47 -11.57
CA SER A 10 11.04 -17.86 -11.53
C SER A 10 12.31 -18.06 -10.70
N MET A 11 13.04 -16.98 -10.43
CA MET A 11 14.34 -17.00 -9.74
C MET A 11 14.28 -16.44 -8.32
N THR A 12 13.34 -15.55 -8.04
CA THR A 12 13.24 -14.86 -6.75
C THR A 12 11.81 -14.55 -6.36
N THR A 13 11.62 -14.25 -5.08
CA THR A 13 10.36 -13.76 -4.53
C THR A 13 10.21 -12.27 -4.85
N ILE A 14 9.15 -11.92 -5.58
CA ILE A 14 8.84 -10.53 -5.90
C ILE A 14 8.04 -9.90 -4.78
N VAL A 15 8.51 -8.73 -4.31
CA VAL A 15 7.85 -7.88 -3.33
C VAL A 15 7.54 -6.53 -3.97
N ALA A 16 6.34 -6.00 -3.76
CA ALA A 16 5.99 -4.64 -4.21
C ALA A 16 6.20 -3.61 -3.09
N ASP A 17 7.05 -2.61 -3.35
CA ASP A 17 7.32 -1.53 -2.40
C ASP A 17 6.41 -0.32 -2.67
N THR A 18 5.16 -0.38 -2.21
CA THR A 18 4.17 0.68 -2.44
C THR A 18 3.03 0.64 -1.43
N GLY A 19 2.45 1.81 -1.13
CA GLY A 19 1.17 1.92 -0.41
C GLY A 19 -0.06 1.88 -1.34
N ASP A 20 0.13 1.80 -2.66
CA ASP A 20 -0.94 1.78 -3.64
C ASP A 20 -1.43 0.34 -3.92
N VAL A 21 -2.61 0.01 -3.39
CA VAL A 21 -3.26 -1.29 -3.51
C VAL A 21 -3.55 -1.68 -4.96
N ASP A 22 -3.89 -0.73 -5.83
CA ASP A 22 -4.20 -1.05 -7.22
C ASP A 22 -2.93 -1.40 -8.02
N ALA A 23 -1.82 -0.74 -7.72
CA ALA A 23 -0.52 -1.12 -8.25
C ALA A 23 -0.12 -2.54 -7.80
N ILE A 24 -0.34 -2.89 -6.52
CA ILE A 24 -0.08 -4.24 -5.99
C ILE A 24 -0.90 -5.29 -6.74
N LYS A 25 -2.20 -5.05 -6.96
CA LYS A 25 -3.09 -5.96 -7.70
C LYS A 25 -2.60 -6.20 -9.14
N SER A 26 -2.04 -5.18 -9.79
CA SER A 26 -1.57 -5.30 -11.18
C SER A 26 -0.35 -6.20 -11.30
N VAL A 27 0.59 -6.12 -10.35
CA VAL A 27 1.88 -6.84 -10.38
C VAL A 27 1.77 -8.24 -9.77
N LYS A 28 0.78 -8.46 -8.88
CA LYS A 28 0.58 -9.71 -8.13
C LYS A 28 1.90 -10.19 -7.51
N PRO A 29 2.52 -9.38 -6.63
CA PRO A 29 3.70 -9.80 -5.89
C PRO A 29 3.32 -10.88 -4.86
N ILE A 30 4.33 -11.51 -4.27
CA ILE A 30 4.13 -12.41 -3.12
C ILE A 30 3.84 -11.57 -1.88
N ASP A 31 4.70 -10.58 -1.61
CA ASP A 31 4.54 -9.66 -0.48
C ASP A 31 4.46 -8.20 -0.94
N ALA A 32 4.03 -7.31 -0.05
CA ALA A 32 4.13 -5.88 -0.25
C ALA A 32 4.75 -5.22 0.98
N THR A 33 5.67 -4.28 0.76
CA THR A 33 6.29 -3.48 1.81
C THR A 33 5.74 -2.06 1.77
N THR A 34 5.54 -1.51 2.97
CA THR A 34 5.23 -0.10 3.14
C THR A 34 6.28 0.54 4.03
N ASN A 35 6.38 1.85 3.98
CA ASN A 35 7.15 2.67 4.89
C ASN A 35 6.40 4.00 5.10
N PRO A 36 6.78 4.84 6.08
CA PRO A 36 6.07 6.08 6.37
C PRO A 36 5.88 6.99 5.15
N SER A 37 6.89 7.12 4.29
CA SER A 37 6.83 7.95 3.08
C SER A 37 5.83 7.41 2.06
N LEU A 38 5.78 6.09 1.87
CA LEU A 38 4.83 5.44 0.95
C LEU A 38 3.39 5.54 1.46
N VAL A 39 3.17 5.40 2.77
CA VAL A 39 1.85 5.59 3.38
C VAL A 39 1.39 7.04 3.22
N LEU A 40 2.27 8.02 3.45
CA LEU A 40 1.96 9.44 3.24
C LEU A 40 1.58 9.73 1.78
N LYS A 41 2.31 9.16 0.82
CA LYS A 41 2.00 9.36 -0.59
C LYS A 41 0.65 8.74 -0.95
N ALA A 42 0.37 7.53 -0.46
CA ALA A 42 -0.89 6.85 -0.70
C ALA A 42 -2.07 7.59 -0.05
N SER A 43 -1.93 8.12 1.16
CA SER A 43 -3.02 8.83 1.85
C SER A 43 -3.50 10.11 1.15
N GLN A 44 -2.68 10.67 0.24
CA GLN A 44 -3.03 11.83 -0.57
C GLN A 44 -3.82 11.46 -1.84
N LEU A 45 -3.91 10.18 -2.19
CA LEU A 45 -4.62 9.74 -3.38
C LEU A 45 -6.15 9.76 -3.15
N PRO A 46 -6.95 10.34 -4.07
CA PRO A 46 -8.39 10.50 -3.86
C PRO A 46 -9.14 9.18 -3.59
N GLN A 47 -8.73 8.09 -4.23
CA GLN A 47 -9.35 6.78 -4.06
C GLN A 47 -9.20 6.21 -2.65
N TYR A 48 -8.25 6.70 -1.86
CA TYR A 48 -8.00 6.26 -0.49
C TYR A 48 -8.60 7.22 0.56
N ALA A 49 -9.22 8.33 0.14
CA ALA A 49 -9.77 9.33 1.06
C ALA A 49 -10.74 8.73 2.09
N SER A 50 -11.64 7.83 1.65
CA SER A 50 -12.61 7.17 2.54
C SER A 50 -11.94 6.30 3.61
N LEU A 51 -10.82 5.65 3.28
CA LEU A 51 -10.04 4.86 4.24
C LEU A 51 -9.37 5.75 5.28
N ILE A 52 -8.85 6.90 4.85
CA ILE A 52 -8.23 7.89 5.75
C ILE A 52 -9.28 8.50 6.68
N GLU A 53 -10.45 8.87 6.17
CA GLU A 53 -11.56 9.37 6.97
C GLU A 53 -12.04 8.34 8.00
N ALA A 54 -12.17 7.08 7.59
CA ALA A 54 -12.52 5.98 8.49
C ALA A 54 -11.46 5.78 9.59
N ALA A 55 -10.17 5.85 9.25
CA ALA A 55 -9.08 5.76 10.22
C ALA A 55 -9.09 6.93 11.23
N ILE A 56 -9.36 8.15 10.77
CA ILE A 56 -9.50 9.33 11.64
C ILE A 56 -10.72 9.18 12.56
N ALA A 57 -11.85 8.73 12.03
CA ALA A 57 -13.07 8.51 12.81
C ALA A 57 -12.86 7.44 13.89
N TYR A 58 -12.22 6.33 13.52
CA TYR A 58 -11.81 5.28 14.45
C TYR A 58 -10.91 5.84 15.56
N ALA A 59 -9.85 6.58 15.20
CA ALA A 59 -8.93 7.16 16.18
C ALA A 59 -9.63 8.13 17.15
N LYS A 60 -10.56 8.95 16.66
CA LYS A 60 -11.38 9.83 17.52
C LYS A 60 -12.26 9.04 18.48
N ALA A 61 -12.85 7.93 18.04
CA ALA A 61 -13.73 7.10 18.85
C ALA A 61 -12.98 6.34 19.97
N GLN A 62 -11.73 5.94 19.72
CA GLN A 62 -10.90 5.27 20.74
C GLN A 62 -10.47 6.20 21.88
N GLY A 63 -10.59 7.52 21.68
CA GLY A 63 -10.07 8.50 22.62
C GLY A 63 -8.55 8.62 22.53
N GLY A 64 -8.08 9.85 22.43
CA GLY A 64 -6.68 10.20 22.45
C GLY A 64 -6.57 11.68 22.77
N SER A 65 -5.74 12.03 23.74
CA SER A 65 -5.45 13.45 24.01
C SER A 65 -4.97 14.08 22.71
N LYS A 66 -5.49 15.25 22.36
CA LYS A 66 -4.73 16.16 21.52
C LYS A 66 -3.38 16.35 22.24
N ALA A 67 -2.29 15.98 21.60
CA ALA A 67 -0.99 16.48 22.01
C ALA A 67 -0.97 18.00 21.75
#